data_AF-A0A8J6BW43-F1
#
_entry.id   AF-A0A8J6BW43-F1
#
_cell.length_a   1.000
_cell.length_b   1.000
_cell.length_c   1.000
_cell.angle_alpha   90.00
_cell.angle_beta   90.00
_cell.angle_gamma   90.00
#
_symmetry.space_group_name_H-M   'P 1'
#
loop_
_entity.id
_entity.type
_entity.pdbx_description
1 polymer ?
#
loop_
_entity_poly.entity_id
_entity_poly.type
_entity_poly.pdbx_seq_one_letter_code
_entity_poly.pdbx_strand_id
1 'polypeptide(L)'
;MNKPRTAIALVLALAVAVAQQHACSLASAAAGPRVIVVGAGMSGISAGKRLSEAGITDLLILEATDHIGGRMHKQNFAGINVEVGANWVEGVNGEKMNPIWPIVNSTLKLRNFRSDFDYLAQNVYKEDGGVYDEAYVQKRIERSDEVEDSGEKLSATLHPSGRDDLSILSMQRLNNHQPNGPSSPVDMVLDYFKYDYEFAEPPRVTSLQSTVPLATFSDFGDDVYFVADQRGYESVVYHLAGQYLKTDKSGNITDPRLQLNKVVREISYSRSGVTVKTEDSSVYQADYVIVSASVGVLQTDLIQFKPQLPTWKILAIYEFDMAVYTKIFVKFPKKFWPEGKGREFFLYASGRRGYYGVWQEFEKQYPGANVLLVTVTDDESRRIEQQSDNQTKAEIVEVLRSMFPGEDVPDATDILVPRWWSNRFYKGTFSNWPIGVNRYEYDQLRAPVGRVYFTGEHTSEHYNGYVHGAYLAGIDSADILINCAQKKLCKYQVQGKYD
;
A
#
# COMPACT_ATOMS: atom_id res chain seq x y z
N MET A 1 -34.19 -75.62 -9.13
CA MET A 1 -33.20 -74.99 -8.21
C MET A 1 -32.14 -74.30 -9.04
N ASN A 2 -32.34 -73.01 -9.35
CA ASN A 2 -31.33 -72.14 -9.94
C ASN A 2 -30.46 -71.56 -8.82
N LYS A 3 -29.17 -71.94 -8.80
CA LYS A 3 -28.15 -71.38 -7.90
C LYS A 3 -27.31 -70.33 -8.67
N PRO A 4 -26.68 -69.38 -7.96
CA PRO A 4 -26.79 -67.96 -8.27
C PRO A 4 -25.52 -67.45 -8.97
N ARG A 5 -25.60 -67.21 -10.28
CA ARG A 5 -24.54 -66.47 -11.00
C ARG A 5 -24.72 -64.95 -10.97
N THR A 6 -25.94 -64.47 -10.72
CA THR A 6 -26.27 -63.04 -10.74
C THR A 6 -25.85 -62.29 -9.48
N ALA A 7 -25.79 -62.94 -8.31
CA ALA A 7 -25.42 -62.29 -7.05
C ALA A 7 -23.92 -61.95 -6.96
N ILE A 8 -23.05 -62.79 -7.55
CA ILE A 8 -21.59 -62.58 -7.51
C ILE A 8 -21.17 -61.39 -8.39
N ALA A 9 -21.82 -61.22 -9.55
CA ALA A 9 -21.54 -60.10 -10.45
C ALA A 9 -21.94 -58.74 -9.84
N LEU A 10 -23.04 -58.70 -9.08
CA LEU A 10 -23.50 -57.47 -8.41
C LEU A 10 -22.58 -57.05 -7.25
N VAL A 11 -22.06 -58.02 -6.50
CA VAL A 11 -21.13 -57.78 -5.38
C VAL A 11 -19.76 -57.30 -5.89
N LEU A 12 -19.27 -57.84 -7.01
CA LEU A 12 -18.04 -57.35 -7.65
C LEU A 12 -18.20 -55.93 -8.21
N ALA A 13 -19.35 -55.59 -8.82
CA ALA A 13 -19.61 -54.25 -9.32
C ALA A 13 -19.70 -53.21 -8.20
N LEU A 14 -20.34 -53.55 -7.07
CA LEU A 14 -20.36 -52.69 -5.87
C LEU A 14 -18.96 -52.53 -5.26
N ALA A 15 -18.17 -53.60 -5.16
CA ALA A 15 -16.83 -53.54 -4.61
C ALA A 15 -15.88 -52.69 -5.47
N VAL A 16 -16.01 -52.74 -6.80
CA VAL A 16 -15.24 -51.89 -7.73
C VAL A 16 -15.67 -50.42 -7.64
N ALA A 17 -16.97 -50.13 -7.50
CA ALA A 17 -17.47 -48.78 -7.32
C ALA A 17 -17.05 -48.18 -5.96
N VAL A 18 -17.07 -48.98 -4.89
CA VAL A 18 -16.59 -48.58 -3.56
C VAL A 18 -15.07 -48.41 -3.56
N ALA A 19 -14.32 -49.26 -4.25
CA ALA A 19 -12.87 -49.13 -4.41
C ALA A 19 -12.48 -47.91 -5.26
N GLN A 20 -13.26 -47.58 -6.30
CA GLN A 20 -13.08 -46.36 -7.09
C GLN A 20 -13.41 -45.10 -6.28
N GLN A 21 -14.47 -45.11 -5.47
CA GLN A 21 -14.77 -44.01 -4.54
C GLN A 21 -13.69 -43.84 -3.46
N HIS A 22 -13.16 -44.93 -2.92
CA HIS A 22 -12.05 -44.89 -1.96
C HIS A 22 -10.73 -44.44 -2.62
N ALA A 23 -10.44 -44.87 -3.84
CA ALA A 23 -9.25 -44.43 -4.59
C ALA A 23 -9.35 -42.95 -4.98
N CYS A 24 -10.53 -42.46 -5.35
CA CYS A 24 -10.77 -41.04 -5.63
C CYS A 24 -10.69 -40.19 -4.34
N SER A 25 -11.17 -40.73 -3.22
CA SER A 25 -11.04 -40.11 -1.89
C SER A 25 -9.59 -40.08 -1.38
N LEU A 26 -8.79 -41.10 -1.68
CA LEU A 26 -7.38 -41.17 -1.31
C LEU A 26 -6.50 -40.29 -2.21
N ALA A 27 -6.82 -40.18 -3.50
CA ALA A 27 -6.18 -39.24 -4.41
C ALA A 27 -6.49 -37.78 -4.03
N SER A 28 -7.72 -37.49 -3.60
CA SER A 28 -8.13 -36.19 -3.05
C SER A 28 -7.49 -35.87 -1.69
N ALA A 29 -7.12 -36.88 -0.90
CA ALA A 29 -6.42 -36.69 0.37
C ALA A 29 -4.90 -36.52 0.21
N ALA A 30 -4.33 -36.90 -0.95
CA ALA A 30 -2.91 -36.78 -1.27
C ALA A 30 -2.52 -35.41 -1.88
N ALA A 31 -3.46 -34.72 -2.54
CA ALA A 31 -3.29 -33.34 -2.97
C ALA A 31 -3.69 -32.41 -1.81
N GLY A 32 -2.81 -31.51 -1.39
CA GLY A 32 -3.11 -30.49 -0.37
C GLY A 32 -4.29 -29.58 -0.76
N PRO A 33 -4.74 -28.69 0.13
CA PRO A 33 -5.86 -27.81 -0.14
C PRO A 33 -5.55 -26.87 -1.32
N ARG A 34 -6.56 -26.59 -2.15
CA ARG A 34 -6.45 -25.60 -3.23
C ARG A 34 -6.76 -24.20 -2.70
N VAL A 35 -5.91 -23.23 -3.02
CA VAL A 35 -6.08 -21.83 -2.59
C VAL A 35 -6.05 -20.89 -3.79
N ILE A 36 -7.07 -20.04 -3.91
CA ILE A 36 -7.06 -18.91 -4.85
C ILE A 36 -6.51 -17.67 -4.14
N VAL A 37 -5.60 -16.95 -4.77
CA VAL A 37 -5.14 -15.63 -4.33
C VAL A 37 -5.65 -14.59 -5.33
N VAL A 38 -6.41 -13.60 -4.86
CA VAL A 38 -6.93 -12.50 -5.69
C VAL A 38 -5.99 -11.31 -5.56
N GLY A 39 -5.29 -11.00 -6.65
CA GLY A 39 -4.25 -9.97 -6.73
C GLY A 39 -2.83 -10.55 -6.61
N ALA A 40 -1.93 -10.03 -7.43
CA ALA A 40 -0.50 -10.34 -7.50
C ALA A 40 0.35 -9.09 -7.15
N GLY A 41 -0.15 -8.25 -6.23
CA GLY A 41 0.65 -7.25 -5.54
C GLY A 41 1.60 -7.89 -4.52
N MET A 42 2.35 -7.06 -3.79
CA MET A 42 3.32 -7.51 -2.78
C MET A 42 2.72 -8.54 -1.78
N SER A 43 1.57 -8.25 -1.18
CA SER A 43 0.95 -9.16 -0.19
C SER A 43 0.44 -10.46 -0.82
N GLY A 44 -0.13 -10.41 -2.02
CA GLY A 44 -0.59 -11.59 -2.75
C GLY A 44 0.56 -12.54 -3.13
N ILE A 45 1.67 -11.99 -3.64
CA ILE A 45 2.88 -12.75 -3.96
C ILE A 45 3.54 -13.30 -2.68
N SER A 46 3.64 -12.49 -1.62
CA SER A 46 4.18 -12.91 -0.33
C SER A 46 3.36 -14.05 0.29
N ALA A 47 2.03 -13.95 0.27
CA ALA A 47 1.13 -15.00 0.74
C ALA A 47 1.28 -16.29 -0.08
N GLY A 48 1.31 -16.18 -1.41
CA GLY A 48 1.52 -17.33 -2.30
C GLY A 48 2.85 -18.04 -2.03
N LYS A 49 3.93 -17.27 -1.85
CA LYS A 49 5.25 -17.81 -1.47
C LYS A 49 5.18 -18.54 -0.13
N ARG A 50 4.60 -17.91 0.90
CA ARG A 50 4.51 -18.49 2.25
C ARG A 50 3.69 -19.78 2.29
N LEU A 51 2.59 -19.84 1.52
CA LEU A 51 1.79 -21.05 1.32
C LEU A 51 2.59 -22.16 0.63
N SER A 52 3.32 -21.81 -0.43
CA SER A 52 4.17 -22.76 -1.16
C SER A 52 5.26 -23.35 -0.25
N GLU A 53 5.88 -22.54 0.61
CA GLU A 53 6.87 -22.99 1.61
C GLU A 53 6.28 -23.93 2.65
N ALA A 54 4.99 -23.79 2.98
CA ALA A 54 4.26 -24.70 3.85
C ALA A 54 3.74 -25.96 3.14
N GLY A 55 4.06 -26.15 1.85
CA GLY A 55 3.62 -27.29 1.06
C GLY A 55 2.22 -27.17 0.45
N ILE A 56 1.55 -26.02 0.59
CA ILE A 56 0.29 -25.71 -0.10
C ILE A 56 0.64 -25.13 -1.47
N THR A 57 0.84 -26.02 -2.45
CA THR A 57 1.35 -25.66 -3.78
C THR A 57 0.28 -25.62 -4.87
N ASP A 58 -0.93 -26.14 -4.59
CA ASP A 58 -2.11 -26.01 -5.45
C ASP A 58 -2.70 -24.59 -5.30
N LEU A 59 -2.00 -23.64 -5.90
CA LEU A 59 -2.30 -22.22 -5.89
C LEU A 59 -2.84 -21.77 -7.23
N LEU A 60 -3.74 -20.79 -7.22
CA LEU A 60 -4.12 -20.02 -8.39
C LEU A 60 -4.17 -18.54 -8.04
N ILE A 61 -3.28 -17.74 -8.63
CA ILE A 61 -3.19 -16.30 -8.45
C ILE A 61 -3.90 -15.63 -9.63
N LEU A 62 -4.94 -14.86 -9.35
CA LEU A 62 -5.74 -14.12 -10.33
C LEU A 62 -5.43 -12.63 -10.19
N GLU A 63 -4.72 -12.06 -11.16
CA GLU A 63 -4.36 -10.64 -11.21
C GLU A 63 -5.23 -9.91 -12.23
N ALA A 64 -5.75 -8.75 -11.85
CA ALA A 64 -6.65 -7.97 -12.68
C ALA A 64 -5.92 -7.31 -13.86
N THR A 65 -4.69 -6.84 -13.65
CA THR A 65 -3.87 -6.20 -14.68
C THR A 65 -3.06 -7.21 -15.50
N ASP A 66 -2.29 -6.71 -16.45
CA ASP A 66 -1.37 -7.45 -17.31
C ASP A 66 0.03 -7.61 -16.71
N HIS A 67 0.22 -7.31 -15.41
CA HIS A 67 1.51 -7.38 -14.72
C HIS A 67 1.33 -7.65 -13.21
N ILE A 68 2.38 -8.17 -12.56
CA ILE A 68 2.43 -8.26 -11.09
C ILE A 68 3.05 -6.98 -10.50
N GLY A 69 2.95 -6.80 -9.19
CA GLY A 69 3.55 -5.66 -8.47
C GLY A 69 2.51 -4.73 -7.84
N GLY A 70 1.37 -4.55 -8.50
CA GLY A 70 0.27 -3.74 -7.98
C GLY A 70 0.68 -2.27 -7.80
N ARG A 71 0.72 -1.81 -6.55
CA ARG A 71 1.09 -0.41 -6.20
C ARG A 71 2.61 -0.16 -6.15
N MET A 72 3.43 -1.20 -6.37
CA MET A 72 4.83 -1.05 -6.72
C MET A 72 4.90 -1.15 -8.24
N HIS A 73 4.93 -0.01 -8.92
CA HIS A 73 4.89 0.04 -10.38
C HIS A 73 5.62 1.25 -10.92
N LYS A 74 6.44 1.01 -11.95
CA LYS A 74 7.16 2.04 -12.68
C LYS A 74 6.44 2.42 -13.97
N GLN A 75 6.68 3.62 -14.46
CA GLN A 75 6.31 4.03 -15.81
C GLN A 75 7.47 4.77 -16.49
N ASN A 76 7.51 4.71 -17.83
CA ASN A 76 8.44 5.52 -18.59
C ASN A 76 7.91 6.95 -18.68
N PHE A 77 8.73 7.92 -18.29
CA PHE A 77 8.44 9.34 -18.39
C PHE A 77 9.71 10.08 -18.86
N ALA A 78 9.60 10.88 -19.92
CA ALA A 78 10.74 11.64 -20.48
C ALA A 78 12.01 10.80 -20.72
N GLY A 79 11.86 9.52 -21.12
CA GLY A 79 12.97 8.62 -21.42
C GLY A 79 13.62 7.93 -20.21
N ILE A 80 13.09 8.11 -19.00
CA ILE A 80 13.52 7.43 -17.77
C ILE A 80 12.36 6.65 -17.14
N ASN A 81 12.65 5.55 -16.47
CA ASN A 81 11.66 4.89 -15.62
C ASN A 81 11.59 5.58 -14.24
N VAL A 82 10.38 6.01 -13.87
CA VAL A 82 10.04 6.61 -12.57
C VAL A 82 8.97 5.76 -11.87
N GLU A 83 8.93 5.78 -10.55
CA GLU A 83 7.89 5.09 -9.79
C GLU A 83 6.62 5.93 -9.72
N VAL A 84 5.49 5.36 -10.17
CA VAL A 84 4.19 6.02 -10.05
C VAL A 84 3.48 5.67 -8.74
N GLY A 85 3.91 4.61 -8.05
CA GLY A 85 3.43 4.19 -6.73
C GLY A 85 4.50 4.33 -5.65
N ALA A 86 4.74 3.24 -4.89
CA ALA A 86 5.76 3.22 -3.83
C ALA A 86 7.16 3.54 -4.39
N ASN A 87 7.89 4.44 -3.72
CA ASN A 87 9.19 4.92 -4.20
C ASN A 87 10.31 4.85 -3.15
N TRP A 88 9.98 4.59 -1.88
CA TRP A 88 10.96 4.49 -0.79
C TRP A 88 10.97 3.11 -0.13
N VAL A 89 12.14 2.72 0.37
CA VAL A 89 12.24 1.79 1.51
C VAL A 89 12.23 2.67 2.75
N GLU A 90 11.15 2.62 3.50
CA GLU A 90 10.93 3.47 4.67
C GLU A 90 11.12 2.67 5.93
N GLY A 91 11.82 3.21 6.93
CA GLY A 91 12.26 2.41 8.06
C GLY A 91 13.59 1.71 7.76
N VAL A 92 14.72 2.40 7.91
CA VAL A 92 16.06 1.83 7.70
C VAL A 92 17.03 2.32 8.79
N ASN A 93 18.07 1.53 9.08
CA ASN A 93 19.13 1.81 10.05
C ASN A 93 18.68 1.89 11.53
N GLY A 94 17.52 1.32 11.87
CA GLY A 94 17.04 1.16 13.25
C GLY A 94 17.41 -0.16 13.91
N GLU A 95 16.73 -0.46 15.02
CA GLU A 95 17.02 -1.64 15.85
C GLU A 95 16.67 -2.96 15.17
N LYS A 96 15.55 -2.99 14.43
CA LYS A 96 15.11 -4.14 13.65
C LYS A 96 15.43 -3.93 12.18
N MET A 97 15.73 -5.03 11.49
CA MET A 97 15.92 -5.01 10.04
C MET A 97 14.56 -4.95 9.34
N ASN A 98 14.30 -3.91 8.56
CA ASN A 98 13.18 -3.89 7.63
C ASN A 98 13.36 -5.04 6.62
N PRO A 99 12.38 -5.95 6.44
CA PRO A 99 12.52 -7.14 5.60
C PRO A 99 12.74 -6.84 4.12
N ILE A 100 12.37 -5.64 3.66
CA ILE A 100 12.54 -5.22 2.26
C ILE A 100 13.96 -4.71 2.00
N TRP A 101 14.60 -4.12 3.00
CA TRP A 101 15.90 -3.47 2.82
C TRP A 101 17.01 -4.40 2.32
N PRO A 102 17.21 -5.62 2.85
CA PRO A 102 18.19 -6.56 2.32
C PRO A 102 17.91 -6.97 0.86
N ILE A 103 16.63 -7.09 0.49
CA ILE A 103 16.25 -7.46 -0.88
C ILE A 103 16.65 -6.34 -1.84
N VAL A 104 16.36 -5.09 -1.48
CA VAL A 104 16.68 -3.90 -2.28
C VAL A 104 18.19 -3.68 -2.35
N ASN A 105 18.86 -3.57 -1.19
CA ASN A 105 20.23 -3.08 -1.12
C ASN A 105 21.29 -4.17 -1.36
N SER A 106 21.04 -5.41 -0.92
CA SER A 106 22.03 -6.49 -0.96
C SER A 106 21.77 -7.51 -2.05
N THR A 107 20.53 -8.00 -2.15
CA THR A 107 20.18 -9.08 -3.10
C THR A 107 20.06 -8.55 -4.53
N LEU A 108 19.22 -7.53 -4.73
CA LEU A 108 18.98 -6.95 -6.06
C LEU A 108 19.93 -5.80 -6.37
N LYS A 109 20.50 -5.17 -5.34
CA LYS A 109 21.35 -3.97 -5.45
C LYS A 109 20.67 -2.92 -6.33
N LEU A 110 19.39 -2.66 -6.06
CA LEU A 110 18.65 -1.60 -6.74
C LEU A 110 19.30 -0.26 -6.37
N ARG A 111 19.59 0.57 -7.38
CA ARG A 111 20.11 1.92 -7.17
C ARG A 111 19.14 2.71 -6.28
N ASN A 112 19.63 3.16 -5.14
CA ASN A 112 18.86 3.87 -4.14
C ASN A 112 19.68 4.99 -3.48
N PHE A 113 18.99 5.95 -2.86
CA PHE A 113 19.58 7.12 -2.25
C PHE A 113 18.89 7.41 -0.92
N ARG A 114 19.66 7.64 0.15
CA ARG A 114 19.09 8.14 1.40
C ARG A 114 18.53 9.53 1.16
N SER A 115 17.26 9.76 1.50
CA SER A 115 16.70 11.11 1.50
C SER A 115 17.21 11.88 2.72
N ASP A 116 17.52 13.16 2.53
CA ASP A 116 18.06 14.04 3.55
C ASP A 116 17.17 15.28 3.62
N PHE A 117 16.50 15.46 4.76
CA PHE A 117 15.52 16.51 4.99
C PHE A 117 16.07 17.64 5.88
N ASP A 118 17.34 17.58 6.31
CA ASP A 118 17.95 18.52 7.27
C ASP A 118 18.00 19.96 6.75
N TYR A 119 17.85 20.14 5.43
CA TYR A 119 17.98 21.44 4.76
C TYR A 119 16.64 22.07 4.41
N LEU A 120 15.50 21.52 4.86
CA LEU A 120 14.18 22.06 4.53
C LEU A 120 14.03 23.54 4.93
N ALA A 121 14.62 23.96 6.05
CA ALA A 121 14.59 25.35 6.49
C ALA A 121 15.14 26.35 5.45
N GLN A 122 16.07 25.90 4.59
CA GLN A 122 16.69 26.71 3.53
C GLN A 122 15.89 26.73 2.23
N ASN A 123 14.78 25.98 2.16
CA ASN A 123 14.09 25.63 0.92
C ASN A 123 12.56 25.80 1.01
N VAL A 124 12.06 26.65 1.90
CA VAL A 124 10.63 27.01 1.93
C VAL A 124 10.40 28.29 1.14
N TYR A 125 9.77 28.17 -0.01
CA TYR A 125 9.40 29.27 -0.90
C TYR A 125 8.11 29.94 -0.42
N LYS A 126 8.07 31.27 -0.53
CA LYS A 126 6.89 32.08 -0.31
C LYS A 126 5.94 31.95 -1.50
N GLU A 127 4.66 32.24 -1.25
CA GLU A 127 3.64 32.30 -2.30
C GLU A 127 3.98 33.32 -3.40
N ASP A 128 4.60 34.45 -3.03
CA ASP A 128 4.95 35.60 -3.88
C ASP A 128 6.44 35.68 -4.26
N GLY A 129 7.19 34.60 -4.03
CA GLY A 129 8.52 34.38 -4.59
C GLY A 129 9.70 34.51 -3.63
N GLY A 130 10.75 33.74 -3.94
CA GLY A 130 11.93 33.59 -3.10
C GLY A 130 11.64 32.76 -1.83
N VAL A 131 12.71 32.45 -1.09
CA VAL A 131 12.63 31.66 0.14
C VAL A 131 12.37 32.53 1.38
N TYR A 132 11.79 31.94 2.42
CA TYR A 132 11.80 32.51 3.76
C TYR A 132 13.23 32.57 4.33
N ASP A 133 13.41 33.38 5.37
CA ASP A 133 14.63 33.37 6.17
C ASP A 133 14.79 32.00 6.87
N GLU A 134 15.99 31.41 6.79
CA GLU A 134 16.26 30.06 7.30
C GLU A 134 15.99 29.96 8.80
N ALA A 135 16.47 30.93 9.59
CA ALA A 135 16.30 30.92 11.04
C ALA A 135 14.82 31.09 11.45
N TYR A 136 14.04 31.81 10.65
CA TYR A 136 12.59 31.91 10.80
C TYR A 136 11.89 30.57 10.56
N VAL A 137 12.25 29.83 9.50
CA VAL A 137 11.64 28.51 9.23
C VAL A 137 12.10 27.47 10.25
N GLN A 138 13.39 27.46 10.59
CA GLN A 138 13.97 26.52 11.54
C GLN A 138 13.25 26.53 12.89
N LYS A 139 12.94 27.73 13.44
CA LYS A 139 12.16 27.86 14.67
C LYS A 139 10.76 27.23 14.61
N ARG A 140 10.15 27.16 13.43
CA ARG A 140 8.82 26.55 13.23
C ARG A 140 8.92 25.04 13.12
N ILE A 141 9.95 24.53 12.46
CA ILE A 141 10.27 23.11 12.43
C ILE A 141 10.49 22.62 13.87
N GLU A 142 11.40 23.27 14.60
CA GLU A 142 11.67 22.95 16.01
C GLU A 142 10.40 22.98 16.86
N ARG A 143 9.55 24.00 16.68
CA ARG A 143 8.27 24.07 17.40
C ARG A 143 7.32 22.94 17.02
N SER A 144 7.28 22.56 15.75
CA SER A 144 6.45 21.45 15.28
C SER A 144 6.93 20.11 15.85
N ASP A 145 8.25 19.93 15.96
CA ASP A 145 8.86 18.73 16.53
C ASP A 145 8.60 18.63 18.04
N GLU A 146 8.74 19.74 18.78
CA GLU A 146 8.36 19.78 20.21
C GLU A 146 6.90 19.38 20.47
N VAL A 147 6.00 19.78 19.56
CA VAL A 147 4.57 19.45 19.63
C VAL A 147 4.35 17.97 19.37
N GLU A 148 5.05 17.38 18.40
CA GLU A 148 5.01 15.94 18.13
C GLU A 148 5.58 15.12 19.28
N ASP A 149 6.75 15.47 19.81
CA ASP A 149 7.36 14.82 20.98
C ASP A 149 6.41 14.79 22.18
N SER A 150 5.63 15.87 22.34
CA SER A 150 4.60 15.96 23.37
C SER A 150 3.39 15.06 23.04
N GLY A 151 3.07 14.93 21.75
CA GLY A 151 2.08 13.99 21.22
C GLY A 151 2.45 12.53 21.43
N GLU A 152 3.71 12.15 21.22
CA GLU A 152 4.20 10.79 21.50
C GLU A 152 4.06 10.45 23.00
N LYS A 153 4.45 11.37 23.88
CA LYS A 153 4.31 11.21 25.33
C LYS A 153 2.83 11.06 25.72
N LEU A 154 1.94 11.84 25.11
CA LEU A 154 0.50 11.72 25.34
C LEU A 154 -0.02 10.36 24.84
N SER A 155 0.32 9.98 23.61
CA SER A 155 -0.08 8.73 22.98
C SER A 155 0.28 7.51 23.83
N ALA A 156 1.49 7.49 24.41
CA ALA A 156 1.95 6.44 25.31
C ALA A 156 1.10 6.29 26.60
N THR A 157 0.29 7.28 26.96
CA THR A 157 -0.60 7.24 28.14
C THR A 157 -2.05 6.89 27.79
N LEU A 158 -2.41 6.87 26.51
CA LEU A 158 -3.77 6.60 26.06
C LEU A 158 -4.16 5.15 26.33
N HIS A 159 -5.43 4.93 26.71
CA HIS A 159 -5.91 3.59 26.98
C HIS A 159 -5.85 2.71 25.71
N PRO A 160 -5.33 1.46 25.78
CA PRO A 160 -5.17 0.60 24.61
C PRO A 160 -6.47 0.26 23.85
N SER A 161 -7.63 0.51 24.44
CA SER A 161 -8.92 0.35 23.78
C SER A 161 -9.27 1.44 22.77
N GLY A 162 -8.46 2.50 22.66
CA GLY A 162 -8.77 3.66 21.81
C GLY A 162 -9.88 4.57 22.33
N ARG A 163 -10.42 4.32 23.54
CA ARG A 163 -11.52 5.13 24.09
C ARG A 163 -11.14 6.59 24.37
N ASP A 164 -9.84 6.82 24.58
CA ASP A 164 -9.26 8.13 24.89
C ASP A 164 -8.47 8.68 23.68
N ASP A 165 -8.56 8.04 22.51
CA ASP A 165 -7.87 8.49 21.30
C ASP A 165 -8.41 9.84 20.80
N LEU A 166 -7.56 10.56 20.08
CA LEU A 166 -7.85 11.86 19.49
C LEU A 166 -7.13 12.00 18.15
N SER A 167 -7.58 12.93 17.31
CA SER A 167 -6.83 13.24 16.09
C SER A 167 -5.54 13.99 16.37
N ILE A 168 -4.54 13.87 15.49
CA ILE A 168 -3.27 14.62 15.60
C ILE A 168 -3.54 16.14 15.74
N LEU A 169 -4.53 16.70 15.01
CA LEU A 169 -4.90 18.11 15.16
C LEU A 169 -5.39 18.46 16.58
N SER A 170 -6.12 17.56 17.22
CA SER A 170 -6.57 17.78 18.61
C SER A 170 -5.38 17.83 19.57
N MET A 171 -4.37 16.99 19.34
CA MET A 171 -3.09 17.04 20.08
C MET A 171 -2.35 18.35 19.82
N GLN A 172 -2.26 18.79 18.56
CA GLN A 172 -1.61 20.05 18.20
C GLN A 172 -2.27 21.25 18.89
N ARG A 173 -3.61 21.29 18.93
CA ARG A 173 -4.37 22.34 19.65
C ARG A 173 -4.10 22.33 21.15
N LEU A 174 -4.08 21.13 21.75
CA LEU A 174 -3.81 20.94 23.17
C LEU A 174 -2.42 21.49 23.54
N ASN A 175 -1.39 21.10 22.79
CA ASN A 175 -0.01 21.51 23.08
C ASN A 175 0.25 22.99 22.77
N ASN A 176 -0.40 23.54 21.74
CA ASN A 176 -0.23 24.95 21.37
C ASN A 176 -1.15 25.93 22.12
N HIS A 177 -2.15 25.43 22.86
CA HIS A 177 -3.18 26.24 23.51
C HIS A 177 -3.89 27.18 22.51
N GLN A 178 -4.19 26.66 21.32
CA GLN A 178 -4.84 27.39 20.24
C GLN A 178 -6.16 26.72 19.84
N PRO A 179 -7.15 27.51 19.34
CA PRO A 179 -8.42 26.95 18.85
C PRO A 179 -8.26 26.24 17.48
N ASN A 180 -7.12 26.40 16.81
CA ASN A 180 -6.79 25.86 15.51
C ASN A 180 -5.39 25.23 15.51
N GLY A 181 -5.10 24.43 14.49
CA GLY A 181 -3.74 23.95 14.22
C GLY A 181 -2.93 24.97 13.42
N PRO A 182 -1.81 24.53 12.81
CA PRO A 182 -1.02 25.34 11.89
C PRO A 182 -1.88 26.08 10.85
N SER A 183 -1.75 27.41 10.78
CA SER A 183 -2.67 28.27 10.03
C SER A 183 -2.00 29.38 9.20
N SER A 184 -0.72 29.68 9.44
CA SER A 184 0.05 30.52 8.51
C SER A 184 0.54 29.67 7.32
N PRO A 185 0.80 30.26 6.13
CA PRO A 185 1.25 29.49 4.97
C PRO A 185 2.48 28.62 5.24
N VAL A 186 3.46 29.15 5.97
CA VAL A 186 4.68 28.41 6.34
C VAL A 186 4.37 27.28 7.33
N ASP A 187 3.55 27.52 8.36
CA ASP A 187 3.23 26.48 9.33
C ASP A 187 2.37 25.37 8.68
N MET A 188 1.47 25.75 7.77
CA MET A 188 0.62 24.80 7.04
C MET A 188 1.42 23.88 6.10
N VAL A 189 2.43 24.40 5.38
CA VAL A 189 3.24 23.54 4.50
C VAL A 189 4.22 22.67 5.28
N LEU A 190 4.72 23.13 6.43
CA LEU A 190 5.53 22.31 7.34
C LEU A 190 4.69 21.19 7.98
N ASP A 191 3.48 21.51 8.44
CA ASP A 191 2.51 20.54 8.95
C ASP A 191 2.09 19.52 7.88
N TYR A 192 1.86 20.00 6.65
CA TYR A 192 1.58 19.13 5.50
C TYR A 192 2.76 18.22 5.17
N PHE A 193 3.99 18.74 5.19
CA PHE A 193 5.20 17.93 4.97
C PHE A 193 5.39 16.86 6.06
N LYS A 194 5.05 17.17 7.30
CA LYS A 194 5.22 16.26 8.44
C LYS A 194 4.17 15.15 8.48
N TYR A 195 2.92 15.45 8.10
CA TYR A 195 1.80 14.52 8.26
C TYR A 195 1.18 14.10 6.92
N ASP A 196 0.67 15.03 6.12
CA ASP A 196 -0.03 14.68 4.87
C ASP A 196 0.91 14.05 3.84
N TYR A 197 2.17 14.47 3.79
CA TYR A 197 3.16 13.88 2.89
C TYR A 197 3.50 12.42 3.25
N GLU A 198 3.25 12.02 4.50
CA GLU A 198 3.43 10.65 4.98
C GLU A 198 2.12 9.83 4.88
N PHE A 199 1.03 10.37 5.43
CA PHE A 199 -0.24 9.67 5.60
C PHE A 199 -1.26 9.93 4.47
N ALA A 200 -0.94 10.82 3.55
CA ALA A 200 -1.79 11.26 2.45
C ALA A 200 -3.15 11.86 2.86
N GLU A 201 -3.31 12.20 4.13
CA GLU A 201 -4.51 12.79 4.73
C GLU A 201 -4.13 13.75 5.88
N PRO A 202 -4.99 14.73 6.21
CA PRO A 202 -4.64 15.77 7.15
C PRO A 202 -4.65 15.29 8.62
N PRO A 203 -3.86 15.93 9.51
CA PRO A 203 -3.82 15.65 10.95
C PRO A 203 -5.17 15.60 11.67
N ARG A 204 -6.19 16.25 11.11
CA ARG A 204 -7.54 16.30 11.70
C ARG A 204 -8.32 15.00 11.60
N VAL A 205 -7.98 14.13 10.65
CA VAL A 205 -8.65 12.83 10.44
C VAL A 205 -7.80 11.67 10.95
N THR A 206 -6.48 11.82 11.05
CA THR A 206 -5.56 10.74 11.47
C THR A 206 -5.57 10.52 12.99
N SER A 207 -5.65 9.26 13.42
CA SER A 207 -5.56 8.81 14.82
C SER A 207 -4.18 9.10 15.40
N LEU A 208 -4.11 9.84 16.51
CA LEU A 208 -2.87 10.08 17.23
C LEU A 208 -2.28 8.76 17.74
N GLN A 209 -3.11 7.96 18.42
CA GLN A 209 -2.63 6.75 19.10
C GLN A 209 -2.00 5.73 18.15
N SER A 210 -2.49 5.69 16.90
CA SER A 210 -2.09 4.69 15.92
C SER A 210 -0.96 5.14 14.99
N THR A 211 -0.59 6.43 15.02
CA THR A 211 0.40 7.00 14.09
C THR A 211 1.52 7.81 14.75
N VAL A 212 1.40 8.17 16.03
CA VAL A 212 2.42 8.95 16.75
C VAL A 212 2.75 8.26 18.10
N PRO A 213 3.95 7.67 18.26
CA PRO A 213 4.97 7.46 17.23
C PRO A 213 4.54 6.38 16.23
N LEU A 214 5.20 6.35 15.06
CA LEU A 214 4.89 5.40 14.00
C LEU A 214 5.82 4.17 14.06
N ALA A 215 5.22 2.98 14.18
CA ALA A 215 5.96 1.74 14.36
C ALA A 215 6.98 1.46 13.24
N THR A 216 6.72 1.87 11.99
CA THR A 216 7.69 1.74 10.89
C THR A 216 9.04 2.36 11.24
N PHE A 217 9.04 3.59 11.75
CA PHE A 217 10.27 4.32 12.08
C PHE A 217 10.81 3.90 13.45
N SER A 218 9.94 3.71 14.45
CA SER A 218 10.36 3.25 15.78
C SER A 218 11.05 1.87 15.75
N ASP A 219 10.59 0.96 14.89
CA ASP A 219 11.18 -0.38 14.79
C ASP A 219 12.38 -0.43 13.83
N PHE A 220 12.23 0.16 12.65
CA PHE A 220 13.18 -0.04 11.55
C PHE A 220 14.14 1.12 11.31
N GLY A 221 13.95 2.26 11.98
CA GLY A 221 14.80 3.46 11.97
C GLY A 221 14.25 4.60 11.12
N ASP A 222 14.71 5.83 11.36
CA ASP A 222 14.13 7.03 10.74
C ASP A 222 14.61 7.29 9.30
N ASP A 223 15.64 6.58 8.83
CA ASP A 223 16.14 6.77 7.47
C ASP A 223 15.18 6.19 6.43
N VAL A 224 14.93 6.95 5.35
CA VAL A 224 14.19 6.49 4.17
C VAL A 224 15.08 6.53 2.93
N TYR A 225 14.99 5.50 2.08
CA TYR A 225 15.81 5.36 0.89
C TYR A 225 14.97 5.37 -0.39
N PHE A 226 15.14 6.43 -1.20
CA PHE A 226 14.51 6.60 -2.51
C PHE A 226 15.10 5.61 -3.51
N VAL A 227 14.27 4.72 -4.07
CA VAL A 227 14.67 3.76 -5.12
C VAL A 227 14.60 4.45 -6.49
N ALA A 228 15.72 4.53 -7.20
CA ALA A 228 15.87 5.18 -8.51
C ALA A 228 16.62 4.27 -9.50
N ASP A 229 16.13 3.04 -9.63
CA ASP A 229 16.69 2.01 -10.52
C ASP A 229 15.80 1.80 -11.74
N GLN A 230 16.39 1.68 -12.94
CA GLN A 230 15.60 1.49 -14.17
C GLN A 230 14.84 0.15 -14.24
N ARG A 231 15.26 -0.84 -13.42
CA ARG A 231 14.50 -2.07 -13.22
C ARG A 231 13.20 -1.83 -12.46
N GLY A 232 13.11 -0.75 -11.68
CA GLY A 232 11.98 -0.36 -10.85
C GLY A 232 11.90 -1.12 -9.53
N TYR A 233 11.27 -0.51 -8.54
CA TYR A 233 11.09 -1.06 -7.21
C TYR A 233 10.23 -2.33 -7.22
N GLU A 234 9.33 -2.46 -8.20
CA GLU A 234 8.57 -3.67 -8.51
C GLU A 234 9.45 -4.92 -8.66
N SER A 235 10.74 -4.77 -8.99
CA SER A 235 11.73 -5.87 -9.04
C SER A 235 11.78 -6.70 -7.76
N VAL A 236 11.45 -6.13 -6.60
CA VAL A 236 11.31 -6.86 -5.35
C VAL A 236 10.18 -7.90 -5.44
N VAL A 237 9.02 -7.51 -5.98
CA VAL A 237 7.87 -8.43 -6.16
C VAL A 237 8.20 -9.52 -7.18
N TYR A 238 8.85 -9.16 -8.30
CA TYR A 238 9.31 -10.15 -9.28
C TYR A 238 10.33 -11.13 -8.68
N HIS A 239 11.24 -10.64 -7.85
CA HIS A 239 12.21 -11.49 -7.15
C HIS A 239 11.51 -12.52 -6.24
N LEU A 240 10.54 -12.08 -5.44
CA LEU A 240 9.76 -12.96 -4.57
C LEU A 240 8.94 -13.97 -5.35
N ALA A 241 8.29 -13.54 -6.44
CA ALA A 241 7.50 -14.40 -7.31
C ALA A 241 8.36 -15.52 -7.94
N GLY A 242 9.54 -15.17 -8.44
CA GLY A 242 10.48 -16.13 -9.06
C GLY A 242 11.06 -17.18 -8.11
N GLN A 243 10.87 -17.06 -6.79
CA GLN A 243 11.31 -18.05 -5.81
C GLN A 243 10.39 -19.27 -5.72
N TYR A 244 9.13 -19.16 -6.17
CA TYR A 244 8.16 -20.27 -6.10
C TYR A 244 7.32 -20.46 -7.37
N LEU A 245 7.25 -19.46 -8.26
CA LEU A 245 6.64 -19.57 -9.58
C LEU A 245 7.71 -19.88 -10.63
N LYS A 246 7.39 -20.79 -11.55
CA LYS A 246 8.25 -21.13 -12.69
C LYS A 246 8.52 -19.90 -13.56
N THR A 247 9.78 -19.72 -13.93
CA THR A 247 10.25 -18.69 -14.86
C THR A 247 10.90 -19.31 -16.09
N ASP A 248 10.88 -18.57 -17.21
CA ASP A 248 11.66 -18.91 -18.40
C ASP A 248 13.13 -18.48 -18.25
N LYS A 249 13.94 -18.75 -19.29
CA LYS A 249 15.36 -18.37 -19.33
C LYS A 249 15.60 -16.86 -19.31
N SER A 250 14.59 -16.08 -19.69
CA SER A 250 14.63 -14.61 -19.71
C SER A 250 14.18 -14.01 -18.37
N GLY A 251 13.76 -14.85 -17.41
CA GLY A 251 13.28 -14.43 -16.09
C GLY A 251 11.80 -14.08 -16.06
N ASN A 252 11.05 -14.24 -17.16
CA ASN A 252 9.61 -14.01 -17.16
C ASN A 252 8.90 -15.14 -16.45
N ILE A 253 7.87 -14.84 -15.67
CA ILE A 253 7.06 -15.85 -14.99
C ILE A 253 6.17 -16.54 -16.02
N THR A 254 6.34 -17.85 -16.17
CA THR A 254 5.55 -18.70 -17.09
C THR A 254 4.71 -19.74 -16.33
N ASP A 255 4.59 -19.59 -15.02
CA ASP A 255 3.86 -20.52 -14.18
C ASP A 255 2.35 -20.41 -14.45
N PRO A 256 1.66 -21.51 -14.84
CA PRO A 256 0.23 -21.46 -15.12
C PRO A 256 -0.62 -21.15 -13.88
N ARG A 257 -0.04 -21.23 -12.68
CA ARG A 257 -0.70 -20.82 -11.44
C ARG A 257 -0.88 -19.31 -11.35
N LEU A 258 -0.12 -18.50 -12.10
CA LEU A 258 -0.34 -17.06 -12.22
C LEU A 258 -1.14 -16.76 -13.49
N GLN A 259 -2.28 -16.10 -13.33
CA GLN A 259 -3.16 -15.70 -14.43
C GLN A 259 -3.40 -14.19 -14.36
N LEU A 260 -2.80 -13.48 -15.31
CA LEU A 260 -2.98 -12.05 -15.53
C LEU A 260 -4.29 -11.79 -16.29
N ASN A 261 -4.77 -10.54 -16.28
CA ASN A 261 -6.02 -10.12 -16.93
C ASN A 261 -7.26 -10.88 -16.44
N LYS A 262 -7.25 -11.34 -15.19
CA LYS A 262 -8.33 -12.06 -14.50
C LYS A 262 -8.96 -11.19 -13.42
N VAL A 263 -9.79 -10.24 -13.84
CA VAL A 263 -10.54 -9.36 -12.95
C VAL A 263 -11.59 -10.17 -12.19
N VAL A 264 -11.39 -10.42 -10.89
CA VAL A 264 -12.38 -11.10 -10.04
C VAL A 264 -13.58 -10.17 -9.80
N ARG A 265 -14.80 -10.69 -10.01
CA ARG A 265 -16.06 -9.94 -9.86
C ARG A 265 -17.01 -10.53 -8.83
N GLU A 266 -16.88 -11.83 -8.53
CA GLU A 266 -17.73 -12.49 -7.54
C GLU A 266 -16.95 -13.55 -6.77
N ILE A 267 -17.11 -13.56 -5.44
CA ILE A 267 -16.63 -14.60 -4.54
C ILE A 267 -17.83 -15.19 -3.81
N SER A 268 -18.21 -16.40 -4.21
CA SER A 268 -19.20 -17.20 -3.49
C SER A 268 -18.50 -18.13 -2.49
N TYR A 269 -18.96 -18.18 -1.23
CA TYR A 269 -18.33 -19.00 -0.19
C TYR A 269 -19.36 -19.70 0.70
N SER A 270 -18.97 -20.89 1.18
CA SER A 270 -19.79 -21.71 2.09
C SER A 270 -18.88 -22.46 3.09
N ARG A 271 -19.45 -23.38 3.86
CA ARG A 271 -18.65 -24.24 4.76
C ARG A 271 -17.77 -25.24 4.02
N SER A 272 -18.09 -25.59 2.77
CA SER A 272 -17.39 -26.64 2.00
C SER A 272 -16.35 -26.11 1.01
N GLY A 273 -16.33 -24.81 0.71
CA GLY A 273 -15.37 -24.25 -0.25
C GLY A 273 -15.79 -22.88 -0.75
N VAL A 274 -15.07 -22.42 -1.78
CA VAL A 274 -15.28 -21.14 -2.46
C VAL A 274 -15.39 -21.32 -3.96
N THR A 275 -16.13 -20.42 -4.61
CA THR A 275 -16.22 -20.28 -6.06
C THR A 275 -15.95 -18.84 -6.43
N VAL A 276 -14.95 -18.62 -7.29
CA VAL A 276 -14.52 -17.29 -7.72
C VAL A 276 -14.86 -17.13 -9.20
N LYS A 277 -15.53 -16.05 -9.57
CA LYS A 277 -15.84 -15.71 -10.96
C LYS A 277 -15.11 -14.46 -11.40
N THR A 278 -14.58 -14.48 -12.61
CA THR A 278 -13.92 -13.33 -13.24
C THR A 278 -14.81 -12.64 -14.26
N GLU A 279 -14.46 -11.42 -14.64
CA GLU A 279 -15.20 -10.55 -15.58
C GLU A 279 -15.36 -11.19 -16.97
N ASP A 280 -14.40 -12.02 -17.37
CA ASP A 280 -14.45 -12.81 -18.61
C ASP A 280 -15.31 -14.08 -18.50
N SER A 281 -16.12 -14.20 -17.45
CA SER A 281 -16.99 -15.34 -17.14
C SER A 281 -16.28 -16.66 -16.79
N SER A 282 -14.96 -16.66 -16.60
CA SER A 282 -14.27 -17.84 -16.06
C SER A 282 -14.71 -18.12 -14.61
N VAL A 283 -14.80 -19.40 -14.25
CA VAL A 283 -15.23 -19.84 -12.91
C VAL A 283 -14.19 -20.79 -12.33
N TYR A 284 -13.78 -20.53 -11.10
CA TYR A 284 -12.76 -21.29 -10.39
C TYR A 284 -13.30 -21.78 -9.05
N GLN A 285 -12.91 -22.99 -8.66
CA GLN A 285 -13.25 -23.56 -7.35
C GLN A 285 -11.98 -23.84 -6.55
N ALA A 286 -12.08 -23.69 -5.23
CA ALA A 286 -11.00 -23.90 -4.28
C ALA A 286 -11.54 -24.18 -2.87
N ASP A 287 -10.67 -24.63 -1.97
CA ASP A 287 -10.99 -24.80 -0.56
C ASP A 287 -11.00 -23.47 0.18
N TYR A 288 -10.16 -22.53 -0.23
CA TYR A 288 -10.00 -21.22 0.38
C TYR A 288 -9.69 -20.15 -0.68
N VAL A 289 -9.96 -18.89 -0.33
CA VAL A 289 -9.52 -17.71 -1.09
C VAL A 289 -8.82 -16.72 -0.16
N ILE A 290 -7.70 -16.16 -0.61
CA ILE A 290 -7.04 -15.00 -0.01
C ILE A 290 -7.31 -13.79 -0.92
N VAL A 291 -7.90 -12.73 -0.39
CA VAL A 291 -8.15 -11.48 -1.11
C VAL A 291 -7.07 -10.47 -0.74
N SER A 292 -6.26 -10.06 -1.73
CA SER A 292 -5.15 -9.10 -1.57
C SER A 292 -5.42 -7.72 -2.18
N ALA A 293 -6.63 -7.50 -2.70
CA ALA A 293 -7.05 -6.20 -3.23
C ALA A 293 -6.99 -5.11 -2.13
N SER A 294 -6.81 -3.85 -2.54
CA SER A 294 -6.75 -2.72 -1.61
C SER A 294 -8.06 -2.55 -0.82
N VAL A 295 -7.99 -1.88 0.34
CA VAL A 295 -9.21 -1.53 1.09
C VAL A 295 -10.14 -0.65 0.24
N GLY A 296 -9.59 0.25 -0.59
CA GLY A 296 -10.35 1.00 -1.58
C GLY A 296 -11.15 0.14 -2.56
N VAL A 297 -10.60 -0.98 -3.04
CA VAL A 297 -11.36 -1.93 -3.88
C VAL A 297 -12.46 -2.61 -3.07
N LEU A 298 -12.19 -3.00 -1.82
CA LEU A 298 -13.19 -3.62 -0.93
C LEU A 298 -14.34 -2.66 -0.57
N GLN A 299 -14.09 -1.34 -0.60
CA GLN A 299 -15.07 -0.27 -0.43
C GLN A 299 -15.89 0.02 -1.70
N THR A 300 -15.57 -0.63 -2.84
CA THR A 300 -16.38 -0.55 -4.06
C THR A 300 -17.21 -1.80 -4.30
N ASP A 301 -18.00 -1.78 -5.37
CA ASP A 301 -18.78 -2.91 -5.86
C ASP A 301 -18.02 -3.82 -6.84
N LEU A 302 -16.69 -3.65 -6.98
CA LEU A 302 -15.91 -4.44 -7.94
C LEU A 302 -16.03 -5.95 -7.65
N ILE A 303 -15.90 -6.36 -6.38
CA ILE A 303 -15.97 -7.76 -5.95
C ILE A 303 -17.25 -7.99 -5.14
N GLN A 304 -18.20 -8.72 -5.71
CA GLN A 304 -19.41 -9.14 -5.01
C GLN A 304 -19.15 -10.38 -4.14
N PHE A 305 -19.48 -10.30 -2.85
CA PHE A 305 -19.42 -11.46 -1.94
C PHE A 305 -20.80 -12.15 -1.82
N LYS A 306 -20.84 -13.48 -1.92
CA LYS A 306 -22.06 -14.30 -1.79
C LYS A 306 -21.86 -15.47 -0.80
N PRO A 307 -22.56 -15.51 0.36
CA PRO A 307 -23.44 -14.47 0.89
C PRO A 307 -22.68 -13.16 1.13
N GLN A 308 -23.41 -12.08 1.39
CA GLN A 308 -22.80 -10.81 1.75
C GLN A 308 -21.90 -10.99 2.99
N LEU A 309 -20.79 -10.25 3.04
CA LEU A 309 -19.94 -10.18 4.23
C LEU A 309 -20.78 -9.75 5.45
N PRO A 310 -20.49 -10.28 6.66
CA PRO A 310 -21.24 -9.92 7.84
C PRO A 310 -21.06 -8.43 8.18
N THR A 311 -22.05 -7.82 8.83
CA THR A 311 -22.07 -6.38 9.13
C THR A 311 -20.80 -5.89 9.83
N TRP A 312 -20.28 -6.63 10.81
CA TRP A 312 -19.04 -6.26 11.52
C TRP A 312 -17.84 -6.10 10.57
N LYS A 313 -17.75 -6.94 9.53
CA LYS A 313 -16.69 -6.85 8.52
C LYS A 313 -16.91 -5.65 7.60
N ILE A 314 -18.16 -5.39 7.21
CA ILE A 314 -18.51 -4.27 6.33
C ILE A 314 -18.17 -2.95 7.01
N LEU A 315 -18.55 -2.78 8.28
CA LEU A 315 -18.22 -1.57 9.05
C LEU A 315 -16.71 -1.34 9.10
N ALA A 316 -15.94 -2.35 9.49
CA ALA A 316 -14.47 -2.26 9.52
C ALA A 316 -13.84 -1.91 8.15
N ILE A 317 -14.43 -2.34 7.04
CA ILE A 317 -13.98 -1.97 5.68
C ILE A 317 -14.25 -0.50 5.38
N TYR A 318 -15.43 0.03 5.74
CA TYR A 318 -15.85 1.39 5.38
C TYR A 318 -15.42 2.46 6.39
N GLU A 319 -15.08 2.08 7.62
CA GLU A 319 -14.58 3.01 8.65
C GLU A 319 -13.08 3.29 8.50
N PHE A 320 -12.33 2.44 7.78
CA PHE A 320 -10.90 2.63 7.53
C PHE A 320 -10.66 3.43 6.24
N ASP A 321 -9.63 4.27 6.21
CA ASP A 321 -9.44 5.18 5.08
C ASP A 321 -8.57 4.56 3.98
N MET A 322 -8.97 4.84 2.72
CA MET A 322 -8.14 4.63 1.54
C MET A 322 -7.68 6.00 1.02
N ALA A 323 -6.51 6.44 1.49
CA ALA A 323 -5.92 7.71 1.11
C ALA A 323 -5.42 7.71 -0.35
N VAL A 324 -5.16 8.91 -0.88
CA VAL A 324 -4.70 9.12 -2.26
C VAL A 324 -3.51 10.05 -2.30
N TYR A 325 -2.37 9.54 -2.76
CA TYR A 325 -1.09 10.24 -2.89
C TYR A 325 -0.68 10.33 -4.37
N THR A 326 -0.71 11.53 -4.95
CA THR A 326 -0.45 11.72 -6.38
C THR A 326 0.93 12.34 -6.62
N LYS A 327 1.82 11.56 -7.24
CA LYS A 327 3.18 11.94 -7.65
C LYS A 327 3.17 12.55 -9.05
N ILE A 328 3.10 13.87 -9.17
CA ILE A 328 3.03 14.55 -10.46
C ILE A 328 4.45 14.84 -10.95
N PHE A 329 4.88 14.13 -12.00
CA PHE A 329 6.18 14.37 -12.62
C PHE A 329 6.03 15.39 -13.76
N VAL A 330 6.96 16.33 -13.86
CA VAL A 330 6.91 17.41 -14.84
C VAL A 330 8.28 17.60 -15.48
N LYS A 331 8.33 17.59 -16.81
CA LYS A 331 9.56 17.68 -17.60
C LYS A 331 9.70 19.07 -18.22
N PHE A 332 10.90 19.65 -18.10
CA PHE A 332 11.24 20.96 -18.63
C PHE A 332 12.36 20.92 -19.69
N PRO A 333 12.40 21.91 -20.60
CA PRO A 333 13.45 22.00 -21.61
C PRO A 333 14.81 22.39 -21.01
N LYS A 334 14.82 23.17 -19.93
CA LYS A 334 16.01 23.57 -19.16
C LYS A 334 15.70 23.55 -17.67
N LYS A 335 16.74 23.39 -16.84
CA LYS A 335 16.64 23.57 -15.40
C LYS A 335 16.57 25.07 -15.08
N PHE A 336 15.78 25.43 -14.08
CA PHE A 336 15.66 26.79 -13.55
C PHE A 336 15.62 26.80 -12.00
N TRP A 337 15.61 25.63 -11.37
CA TRP A 337 15.63 25.47 -9.92
C TRP A 337 17.07 25.29 -9.43
N PRO A 338 17.36 25.62 -8.15
CA PRO A 338 18.65 25.35 -7.54
C PRO A 338 18.98 23.85 -7.45
N GLU A 339 20.24 23.50 -7.67
CA GLU A 339 20.80 22.17 -7.40
C GLU A 339 21.96 22.30 -6.40
N GLY A 340 22.36 21.19 -5.79
CA GLY A 340 23.46 21.09 -4.84
C GLY A 340 23.00 20.66 -3.44
N LYS A 341 23.94 20.77 -2.49
CA LYS A 341 23.73 20.30 -1.12
C LYS A 341 22.43 20.87 -0.53
N GLY A 342 21.54 19.96 -0.12
CA GLY A 342 20.28 20.31 0.53
C GLY A 342 19.18 20.85 -0.39
N ARG A 343 19.31 20.75 -1.73
CA ARG A 343 18.31 21.28 -2.68
C ARG A 343 17.31 20.25 -3.20
N GLU A 344 17.49 18.99 -2.85
CA GLU A 344 16.64 17.87 -3.31
C GLU A 344 15.16 18.08 -2.99
N PHE A 345 14.84 18.55 -1.78
CA PHE A 345 13.47 18.82 -1.35
C PHE A 345 13.26 20.31 -1.10
N PHE A 346 12.14 20.83 -1.58
CA PHE A 346 11.72 22.20 -1.32
C PHE A 346 10.21 22.31 -1.17
N LEU A 347 9.76 23.30 -0.42
CA LEU A 347 8.36 23.49 -0.05
C LEU A 347 7.81 24.78 -0.63
N TYR A 348 6.53 24.79 -0.99
CA TYR A 348 5.79 25.98 -1.42
C TYR A 348 4.72 26.34 -0.38
N ALA A 349 4.94 27.43 0.35
CA ALA A 349 4.05 27.93 1.39
C ALA A 349 2.88 28.72 0.77
N SER A 350 1.96 28.02 0.14
CA SER A 350 0.71 28.57 -0.41
C SER A 350 -0.24 29.05 0.70
N GLY A 351 -1.04 30.09 0.42
CA GLY A 351 -2.19 30.47 1.25
C GLY A 351 -3.30 29.40 1.26
N ARG A 352 -3.27 28.47 0.31
CA ARG A 352 -4.14 27.28 0.24
C ARG A 352 -3.35 26.03 0.66
N ARG A 353 -3.63 25.50 1.86
CA ARG A 353 -2.99 24.27 2.39
C ARG A 353 -3.04 23.12 1.37
N GLY A 354 -1.91 22.46 1.15
CA GLY A 354 -1.78 21.30 0.25
C GLY A 354 -1.71 21.62 -1.25
N TYR A 355 -1.81 22.89 -1.65
CA TYR A 355 -1.76 23.27 -3.06
C TYR A 355 -0.32 23.26 -3.60
N TYR A 356 0.08 22.16 -4.24
CA TYR A 356 1.40 21.96 -4.84
C TYR A 356 2.55 22.26 -3.85
N GLY A 357 2.43 21.73 -2.64
CA GLY A 357 3.25 22.15 -1.49
C GLY A 357 4.62 21.48 -1.36
N VAL A 358 4.79 20.22 -1.78
CA VAL A 358 6.03 19.46 -1.58
C VAL A 358 6.64 19.10 -2.93
N TRP A 359 7.88 19.53 -3.13
CA TRP A 359 8.61 19.35 -4.37
C TRP A 359 9.89 18.56 -4.14
N GLN A 360 10.28 17.81 -5.17
CA GLN A 360 11.53 17.10 -5.24
C GLN A 360 12.20 17.34 -6.61
N GLU A 361 13.49 17.66 -6.59
CA GLU A 361 14.35 17.66 -7.76
C GLU A 361 15.27 16.44 -7.77
N PHE A 362 15.84 16.09 -8.93
CA PHE A 362 16.47 14.79 -9.14
C PHE A 362 17.92 14.88 -9.67
N GLU A 363 18.72 15.85 -9.22
CA GLU A 363 20.13 15.96 -9.62
C GLU A 363 20.90 14.65 -9.39
N LYS A 364 20.58 13.92 -8.30
CA LYS A 364 21.25 12.67 -7.91
C LYS A 364 20.63 11.47 -8.63
N GLN A 365 19.31 11.37 -8.62
CA GLN A 365 18.54 10.22 -9.07
C GLN A 365 18.51 10.16 -10.60
N TYR A 366 18.26 11.27 -11.27
CA TYR A 366 18.14 11.32 -12.72
C TYR A 366 18.93 12.51 -13.30
N PRO A 367 20.28 12.45 -13.26
CA PRO A 367 21.12 13.56 -13.70
C PRO A 367 20.82 13.96 -15.16
N GLY A 368 20.53 15.25 -15.38
CA GLY A 368 20.23 15.80 -16.71
C GLY A 368 18.80 15.53 -17.22
N ALA A 369 17.94 14.91 -16.41
CA ALA A 369 16.57 14.60 -16.81
C ALA A 369 15.66 15.84 -16.87
N ASN A 370 16.00 16.96 -16.23
CA ASN A 370 15.17 18.18 -16.13
C ASN A 370 13.72 17.86 -15.73
N VAL A 371 13.56 16.94 -14.76
CA VAL A 371 12.26 16.55 -14.20
C VAL A 371 12.17 17.08 -12.78
N LEU A 372 11.01 17.64 -12.45
CA LEU A 372 10.58 17.89 -11.08
C LEU A 372 9.45 16.91 -10.72
N LEU A 373 9.34 16.59 -9.44
CA LEU A 373 8.19 15.94 -8.85
C LEU A 373 7.51 16.94 -7.91
N VAL A 374 6.19 17.08 -8.04
CA VAL A 374 5.35 17.69 -7.00
C VAL A 374 4.34 16.67 -6.49
N THR A 375 4.21 16.59 -5.19
CA THR A 375 3.27 15.69 -4.53
C THR A 375 2.05 16.46 -4.04
N VAL A 376 0.87 15.91 -4.33
CA VAL A 376 -0.41 16.33 -3.74
C VAL A 376 -1.11 15.11 -3.14
N THR A 377 -1.99 15.34 -2.18
CA THR A 377 -2.72 14.28 -1.46
C THR A 377 -4.21 14.59 -1.33
N ASP A 378 -4.99 13.60 -0.88
CA ASP A 378 -6.39 13.74 -0.48
C ASP A 378 -7.28 14.52 -1.48
N ASP A 379 -7.87 15.64 -1.05
CA ASP A 379 -8.77 16.45 -1.87
C ASP A 379 -8.11 17.01 -3.15
N GLU A 380 -6.83 17.40 -3.08
CA GLU A 380 -6.11 17.88 -4.26
C GLU A 380 -5.84 16.73 -5.25
N SER A 381 -5.51 15.54 -4.76
CA SER A 381 -5.40 14.35 -5.61
C SER A 381 -6.70 14.08 -6.36
N ARG A 382 -7.84 14.04 -5.64
CA ARG A 382 -9.15 13.77 -6.28
C ARG A 382 -9.50 14.83 -7.32
N ARG A 383 -9.29 16.11 -7.02
CA ARG A 383 -9.50 17.22 -7.97
C ARG A 383 -8.63 17.06 -9.22
N ILE A 384 -7.33 16.81 -9.02
CA ILE A 384 -6.34 16.74 -10.11
C ILE A 384 -6.56 15.50 -10.98
N GLU A 385 -6.92 14.35 -10.41
CA GLU A 385 -7.23 13.16 -11.21
C GLU A 385 -8.44 13.37 -12.14
N GLN A 386 -9.39 14.23 -11.76
CA GLN A 386 -10.62 14.53 -12.51
C GLN A 386 -10.46 15.61 -13.59
N GLN A 387 -9.36 16.36 -13.60
CA GLN A 387 -9.09 17.36 -14.62
C GLN A 387 -8.10 16.87 -15.68
N SER A 388 -7.97 17.63 -16.76
CA SER A 388 -7.02 17.34 -17.82
C SER A 388 -5.58 17.64 -17.39
N ASP A 389 -4.63 16.86 -17.90
CA ASP A 389 -3.19 17.07 -17.65
C ASP A 389 -2.73 18.47 -18.08
N ASN A 390 -3.32 19.05 -19.14
CA ASN A 390 -3.00 20.42 -19.57
C ASN A 390 -3.40 21.47 -18.53
N GLN A 391 -4.54 21.29 -17.86
CA GLN A 391 -4.98 22.20 -16.81
C GLN A 391 -4.05 22.09 -15.59
N THR A 392 -3.74 20.86 -15.15
CA THR A 392 -2.80 20.63 -14.04
C THR A 392 -1.41 21.19 -14.35
N LYS A 393 -0.93 21.01 -15.58
CA LYS A 393 0.34 21.56 -16.05
C LYS A 393 0.37 23.09 -16.03
N ALA A 394 -0.73 23.74 -16.41
CA ALA A 394 -0.84 25.20 -16.36
C ALA A 394 -0.79 25.72 -14.91
N GLU A 395 -1.54 25.09 -14.00
CA GLU A 395 -1.53 25.42 -12.56
C GLU A 395 -0.13 25.27 -11.96
N ILE A 396 0.58 24.18 -12.27
CA ILE A 396 1.95 23.94 -11.82
C ILE A 396 2.93 25.00 -12.34
N VAL A 397 2.88 25.33 -13.64
CA VAL A 397 3.78 26.32 -14.22
C VAL A 397 3.53 27.72 -13.63
N GLU A 398 2.28 28.06 -13.31
CA GLU A 398 1.94 29.29 -12.59
C GLU A 398 2.59 29.33 -11.20
N VAL A 399 2.45 28.26 -10.41
CA VAL A 399 3.11 28.14 -9.10
C VAL A 399 4.63 28.29 -9.22
N LEU A 400 5.26 27.60 -10.18
CA LEU A 400 6.71 27.68 -10.38
C LEU A 400 7.18 29.08 -10.78
N ARG A 401 6.42 29.80 -11.63
CA ARG A 401 6.72 31.20 -11.97
C ARG A 401 6.64 32.12 -10.75
N SER A 402 5.68 31.87 -9.86
CA SER A 402 5.58 32.60 -8.60
C SER A 402 6.74 32.28 -7.64
N MET A 403 7.18 31.02 -7.56
CA MET A 403 8.32 30.61 -6.72
C MET A 403 9.66 31.21 -7.19
N PHE A 404 9.85 31.28 -8.51
CA PHE A 404 11.11 31.69 -9.16
C PHE A 404 10.95 32.96 -10.02
N PRO A 405 10.55 34.12 -9.45
CA PRO A 405 10.22 35.32 -10.23
C PRO A 405 11.43 35.95 -10.95
N GLY A 406 12.65 35.62 -10.52
CA GLY A 406 13.90 36.07 -11.15
C GLY A 406 14.38 35.17 -12.30
N GLU A 407 13.72 34.03 -12.53
CA GLU A 407 14.11 33.04 -13.53
C GLU A 407 13.15 33.05 -14.72
N ASP A 408 13.68 32.76 -15.91
CA ASP A 408 12.87 32.50 -17.10
C ASP A 408 12.35 31.06 -17.08
N VAL A 409 11.29 30.83 -16.30
CA VAL A 409 10.64 29.53 -16.11
C VAL A 409 9.88 29.13 -17.39
N PRO A 410 10.37 28.13 -18.15
CA PRO A 410 9.74 27.70 -19.38
C PRO A 410 8.45 26.91 -19.10
N ASP A 411 7.59 26.82 -20.10
CA ASP A 411 6.49 25.85 -20.05
C ASP A 411 7.03 24.42 -19.95
N ALA A 412 6.31 23.58 -19.22
CA ALA A 412 6.60 22.16 -19.14
C ALA A 412 6.33 21.47 -20.49
N THR A 413 7.32 20.72 -20.97
CA THR A 413 7.23 19.96 -22.23
C THR A 413 6.44 18.67 -22.08
N ASP A 414 6.38 18.10 -20.87
CA ASP A 414 5.63 16.88 -20.58
C ASP A 414 5.18 16.82 -19.11
N ILE A 415 4.13 16.06 -18.83
CA ILE A 415 3.58 15.84 -17.48
C ILE A 415 3.06 14.42 -17.34
N LEU A 416 3.27 13.82 -16.17
CA LEU A 416 2.68 12.53 -15.79
C LEU A 416 1.91 12.70 -14.49
N VAL A 417 0.60 12.44 -14.54
CA VAL A 417 -0.31 12.45 -13.39
C VAL A 417 -0.83 11.03 -13.13
N PRO A 418 -0.28 10.29 -12.15
CA PRO A 418 -0.81 8.99 -11.76
C PRO A 418 -2.25 9.11 -11.23
N ARG A 419 -3.17 8.31 -11.77
CA ARG A 419 -4.60 8.33 -11.42
C ARG A 419 -5.04 7.09 -10.64
N TRP A 420 -4.46 6.91 -9.44
CA TRP A 420 -4.66 5.72 -8.61
C TRP A 420 -6.08 5.63 -8.03
N TRP A 421 -6.69 6.76 -7.66
CA TRP A 421 -8.04 6.79 -7.13
C TRP A 421 -9.09 6.48 -8.19
N SER A 422 -8.90 6.97 -9.40
CA SER A 422 -9.77 6.72 -10.55
C SER A 422 -9.65 5.29 -11.06
N ASN A 423 -8.51 4.65 -10.86
CA ASN A 423 -8.29 3.28 -11.30
C ASN A 423 -9.08 2.28 -10.42
N ARG A 424 -10.00 1.55 -11.07
CA ARG A 424 -10.91 0.60 -10.40
C ARG A 424 -10.21 -0.55 -9.68
N PHE A 425 -8.94 -0.84 -9.96
CA PHE A 425 -8.18 -1.93 -9.32
C PHE A 425 -7.40 -1.50 -8.07
N TYR A 426 -7.40 -0.20 -7.74
CA TYR A 426 -6.68 0.33 -6.58
C TYR A 426 -7.54 1.27 -5.73
N LYS A 427 -8.27 2.19 -6.37
CA LYS A 427 -9.19 3.13 -5.71
C LYS A 427 -8.52 4.02 -4.64
N GLY A 428 -7.22 4.22 -4.77
CA GLY A 428 -6.37 5.05 -3.91
C GLY A 428 -4.94 4.51 -3.92
N THR A 429 -4.08 5.05 -3.05
CA THR A 429 -2.68 4.65 -2.95
C THR A 429 -2.37 3.78 -1.75
N PHE A 430 -2.80 4.13 -0.54
CA PHE A 430 -2.54 3.33 0.66
C PHE A 430 -3.53 3.66 1.75
N SER A 431 -3.64 2.76 2.73
CA SER A 431 -4.53 2.99 3.86
C SER A 431 -3.91 3.95 4.88
N ASN A 432 -4.77 4.73 5.53
CA ASN A 432 -4.43 5.57 6.66
C ASN A 432 -5.32 5.16 7.84
N TRP A 433 -4.86 5.41 9.08
CA TRP A 433 -5.59 5.06 10.28
C TRP A 433 -6.40 6.27 10.80
N PRO A 434 -7.73 6.31 10.60
CA PRO A 434 -8.54 7.43 11.05
C PRO A 434 -8.85 7.41 12.54
N ILE A 435 -9.06 8.61 13.10
CA ILE A 435 -9.63 8.76 14.43
C ILE A 435 -11.03 8.14 14.47
N GLY A 436 -11.29 7.35 15.49
CA GLY A 436 -12.55 6.64 15.68
C GLY A 436 -12.47 5.14 15.40
N VAL A 437 -11.45 4.68 14.66
CA VAL A 437 -11.16 3.25 14.52
C VAL A 437 -10.13 2.84 15.56
N ASN A 438 -10.54 2.01 16.52
CA ASN A 438 -9.63 1.43 17.50
C ASN A 438 -8.97 0.14 16.99
N ARG A 439 -8.10 -0.44 17.83
CA ARG A 439 -7.38 -1.67 17.48
C ARG A 439 -8.29 -2.87 17.21
N TYR A 440 -9.42 -2.97 17.92
CA TYR A 440 -10.36 -4.05 17.75
C TYR A 440 -11.07 -3.99 16.39
N GLU A 441 -11.56 -2.81 15.99
CA GLU A 441 -12.15 -2.62 14.65
C GLU A 441 -11.11 -2.83 13.54
N TYR A 442 -9.87 -2.40 13.74
CA TYR A 442 -8.80 -2.68 12.79
C TYR A 442 -8.50 -4.20 12.67
N ASP A 443 -8.44 -4.93 13.79
CA ASP A 443 -8.28 -6.38 13.75
C ASP A 443 -9.52 -7.10 13.16
N GLN A 444 -10.69 -6.45 13.10
CA GLN A 444 -11.80 -6.94 12.30
C GLN A 444 -11.53 -6.80 10.79
N LEU A 445 -10.81 -5.78 10.33
CA LEU A 445 -10.46 -5.61 8.91
C LEU A 445 -9.62 -6.78 8.37
N ARG A 446 -8.68 -7.29 9.16
CA ARG A 446 -7.86 -8.48 8.83
C ARG A 446 -8.55 -9.83 9.05
N ALA A 447 -9.58 -9.90 9.89
CA ALA A 447 -10.20 -11.16 10.29
C ALA A 447 -10.81 -11.95 9.08
N PRO A 448 -10.66 -13.28 9.01
CA PRO A 448 -11.27 -14.08 7.95
C PRO A 448 -12.80 -14.21 8.14
N VAL A 449 -13.51 -14.42 7.03
CA VAL A 449 -14.96 -14.73 7.01
C VAL A 449 -15.14 -16.13 6.42
N GLY A 450 -15.28 -17.13 7.30
CA GLY A 450 -15.37 -18.53 6.88
C GLY A 450 -14.10 -18.99 6.16
N ARG A 451 -14.19 -19.16 4.84
CA ARG A 451 -13.07 -19.58 3.96
C ARG A 451 -12.47 -18.44 3.13
N VAL A 452 -12.90 -17.20 3.40
CA VAL A 452 -12.39 -15.98 2.78
C VAL A 452 -11.41 -15.32 3.75
N TYR A 453 -10.16 -15.25 3.35
CA TYR A 453 -9.06 -14.61 4.07
C TYR A 453 -8.71 -13.29 3.38
N PHE A 454 -8.17 -12.34 4.14
CA PHE A 454 -7.79 -11.02 3.64
C PHE A 454 -6.30 -10.79 3.90
N THR A 455 -5.64 -10.12 2.97
CA THR A 455 -4.25 -9.67 3.11
C THR A 455 -4.07 -8.34 2.36
N GLY A 456 -2.97 -7.64 2.59
CA GLY A 456 -2.75 -6.28 2.11
C GLY A 456 -2.06 -5.43 3.17
N GLU A 457 -1.52 -4.27 2.80
CA GLU A 457 -0.97 -3.35 3.80
C GLU A 457 -2.03 -2.95 4.84
N HIS A 458 -3.30 -2.79 4.43
CA HIS A 458 -4.46 -2.55 5.31
C HIS A 458 -4.80 -3.69 6.28
N THR A 459 -4.10 -4.82 6.23
CA THR A 459 -4.21 -5.90 7.22
C THR A 459 -2.93 -6.10 8.04
N SER A 460 -1.91 -5.26 7.81
CA SER A 460 -0.63 -5.31 8.53
C SER A 460 -0.82 -4.88 9.97
N GLU A 461 -0.38 -5.69 10.91
CA GLU A 461 -0.48 -5.43 12.35
C GLU A 461 -0.02 -4.02 12.75
N HIS A 462 1.13 -3.57 12.26
CA HIS A 462 1.77 -2.32 12.70
C HIS A 462 2.23 -1.42 11.55
N TYR A 463 2.15 -1.88 10.31
CA TYR A 463 2.82 -1.22 9.18
C TYR A 463 1.88 -1.00 7.99
N ASN A 464 0.60 -0.72 8.25
CA ASN A 464 -0.31 -0.27 7.19
C ASN A 464 0.25 0.99 6.51
N GLY A 465 -0.03 1.18 5.22
CA GLY A 465 0.62 2.22 4.42
C GLY A 465 1.81 1.72 3.57
N TYR A 466 2.56 0.72 4.05
CA TYR A 466 3.91 0.45 3.54
C TYR A 466 4.09 -0.85 2.74
N VAL A 467 5.18 -0.88 1.97
CA VAL A 467 5.64 -2.08 1.23
C VAL A 467 5.98 -3.23 2.18
N HIS A 468 6.74 -2.98 3.26
CA HIS A 468 7.04 -4.01 4.28
C HIS A 468 5.78 -4.47 5.00
N GLY A 469 4.81 -3.58 5.20
CA GLY A 469 3.49 -3.94 5.72
C GLY A 469 2.75 -4.93 4.83
N ALA A 470 2.68 -4.66 3.52
CA ALA A 470 2.10 -5.60 2.57
C ALA A 470 2.85 -6.93 2.53
N TYR A 471 4.18 -6.91 2.57
CA TYR A 471 5.01 -8.12 2.58
C TYR A 471 4.74 -8.99 3.80
N LEU A 472 4.76 -8.40 5.00
CA LEU A 472 4.53 -9.09 6.28
C LEU A 472 3.09 -9.58 6.40
N ALA A 473 2.11 -8.75 6.01
CA ALA A 473 0.70 -9.15 6.02
C ALA A 473 0.43 -10.35 5.11
N GLY A 474 1.16 -10.49 3.99
CA GLY A 474 1.10 -11.68 3.14
C GLY A 474 1.50 -12.95 3.90
N ILE A 475 2.58 -12.87 4.69
CA ILE A 475 3.06 -13.96 5.53
C ILE A 475 2.03 -14.29 6.62
N ASP A 476 1.57 -13.27 7.35
CA ASP A 476 0.64 -13.44 8.47
C ASP A 476 -0.67 -14.08 8.02
N SER A 477 -1.29 -13.56 6.95
CA SER A 477 -2.55 -14.10 6.43
C SER A 477 -2.39 -15.54 5.93
N ALA A 478 -1.26 -15.86 5.29
CA ALA A 478 -0.95 -17.23 4.90
C ALA A 478 -0.79 -18.13 6.12
N ASP A 479 -0.15 -17.67 7.19
CA ASP A 479 0.05 -18.45 8.42
C ASP A 479 -1.25 -18.72 9.18
N ILE A 480 -2.18 -17.75 9.22
CA ILE A 480 -3.54 -17.97 9.76
C ILE A 480 -4.26 -19.05 8.92
N LEU A 481 -4.14 -19.01 7.58
CA LEU A 481 -4.73 -20.03 6.72
C LEU A 481 -4.09 -21.40 6.93
N ILE A 482 -2.75 -21.49 6.96
CA ILE A 482 -1.99 -22.72 7.17
C ILE A 482 -2.41 -23.40 8.48
N ASN A 483 -2.52 -22.62 9.57
CA ASN A 483 -2.99 -23.14 10.86
C ASN A 483 -4.40 -23.73 10.77
N CYS A 484 -5.31 -23.11 10.02
CA CYS A 484 -6.64 -23.67 9.80
C CYS A 484 -6.60 -24.92 8.91
N ALA A 485 -5.95 -24.85 7.76
CA ALA A 485 -5.99 -25.89 6.73
C ALA A 485 -5.25 -27.18 7.16
N GLN A 486 -4.06 -27.02 7.75
CA GLN A 486 -3.19 -28.14 8.13
C GLN A 486 -3.37 -28.55 9.59
N LYS A 487 -3.44 -27.59 10.53
CA LYS A 487 -3.54 -27.89 11.98
C LYS A 487 -4.99 -27.97 12.49
N LYS A 488 -5.98 -27.67 11.64
CA LYS A 488 -7.42 -27.63 11.99
C LYS A 488 -7.73 -26.62 13.11
N LEU A 489 -6.89 -25.60 13.27
CA LEU A 489 -7.05 -24.50 14.22
C LEU A 489 -7.57 -23.25 13.49
N CYS A 490 -8.88 -23.22 13.22
CA CYS A 490 -9.51 -22.18 12.38
C CYS A 490 -10.15 -21.03 13.17
N LYS A 491 -10.16 -21.09 14.51
CA LYS A 491 -10.79 -20.05 15.33
C LYS A 491 -9.88 -18.83 15.36
N TYR A 492 -10.25 -17.79 14.62
CA TYR A 492 -9.62 -16.48 14.71
C TYR A 492 -10.25 -15.70 15.87
N GLN A 493 -9.44 -15.23 16.81
CA GLN A 493 -9.88 -14.32 17.86
C GLN A 493 -9.47 -12.91 17.44
N VAL A 494 -10.46 -12.05 17.21
CA VAL A 494 -10.23 -10.61 17.05
C VAL A 494 -9.65 -10.10 18.37
N GLN A 495 -8.44 -9.57 18.31
CA GLN A 495 -7.72 -9.05 19.48
C GLN A 495 -8.17 -7.61 19.77
N GLY A 496 -7.72 -7.06 20.89
CA GLY A 496 -8.01 -5.67 21.25
C GLY A 496 -9.44 -5.41 21.77
N LYS A 497 -10.25 -6.45 22.02
CA LYS A 497 -11.53 -6.25 22.73
C LYS A 497 -11.24 -5.99 24.20
N TYR A 498 -11.44 -4.74 24.64
CA TYR A 498 -11.40 -4.36 26.05
C TYR A 498 -12.84 -4.29 26.57
N ASP A 499 -13.06 -4.76 27.80
CA ASP A 499 -14.37 -4.77 28.47
C ASP A 499 -14.83 -3.39 28.92
#